data_AF-A0A952KXT3-F1
#
_entry.id   AF-A0A952KXT3-F1
#
_cell.length_a   1.000
_cell.length_b   1.000
_cell.length_c   1.000
_cell.angle_alpha   90.00
_cell.angle_beta   90.00
_cell.angle_gamma   90.00
#
_symmetry.space_group_name_H-M   'P 1'
#
loop_
_entity.id
_entity.type
_entity.pdbx_description
1 polymer ?
#
loop_
_entity_poly.entity_id
_entity_poly.type
_entity_poly.pdbx_seq_one_letter_code
_entity_poly.pdbx_strand_id
1 'polypeptide(L)'
;MPRRRPSGSPRATRAMIDVLHALGSSGDVVGSWDLTGQADGLVLRMRSRELFASEADAIETAERMAKGVLPGGYDTVSTTTSGRSEGSSSERWRGVAEVVVRAGD
;
A
#
# COMPACT_ATOMS: atom_id res chain seq x y z
N MET A 1 -24.72 3.38 35.37
CA MET A 1 -23.37 2.94 34.95
C MET A 1 -23.09 3.51 33.56
N PRO A 2 -22.32 4.60 33.38
CA PRO A 2 -21.96 5.07 32.05
C PRO A 2 -20.86 4.17 31.47
N ARG A 3 -21.12 3.57 30.30
CA ARG A 3 -20.12 2.83 29.51
C ARG A 3 -19.05 3.81 29.03
N ARG A 4 -17.84 3.74 29.59
CA ARG A 4 -16.65 4.40 29.01
C ARG A 4 -16.45 3.88 27.59
N ARG A 5 -16.66 4.72 26.58
CA ARG A 5 -16.10 4.46 25.25
C ARG A 5 -14.58 4.54 25.40
N PRO A 6 -13.78 3.58 24.92
CA PRO A 6 -12.36 3.80 24.79
C PRO A 6 -12.18 4.87 23.70
N SER A 7 -12.05 6.14 24.10
CA SER A 7 -11.63 7.23 23.22
C SER A 7 -10.10 7.19 23.11
N GLY A 8 -9.59 6.13 22.53
CA GLY A 8 -8.20 6.06 22.09
C GLY A 8 -8.23 5.95 20.59
N SER A 9 -8.08 7.07 19.88
CA SER A 9 -7.69 7.00 18.47
C SER A 9 -6.48 6.05 18.38
N PRO A 10 -6.44 5.09 17.45
CA PRO A 10 -5.29 4.22 17.29
C PRO A 10 -4.03 5.09 17.19
N ARG A 11 -3.13 4.98 18.16
CA ARG A 11 -1.84 5.69 18.07
C ARG A 11 -1.04 5.02 16.96
N ALA A 12 -0.64 5.80 15.96
CA ALA A 12 0.27 5.33 14.93
C ALA A 12 1.55 4.81 15.58
N THR A 13 1.99 3.61 15.19
CA THR A 13 3.27 3.06 15.63
C THR A 13 4.40 3.73 14.86
N ARG A 14 5.63 3.70 15.40
CA ARG A 14 6.81 4.22 14.68
C ARG A 14 6.96 3.58 13.30
N ALA A 15 6.70 2.28 13.20
CA ALA A 15 6.71 1.56 11.94
C ALA A 15 5.73 2.11 10.90
N MET A 16 4.53 2.50 11.35
CA MET A 16 3.57 3.15 10.45
C MET A 16 4.08 4.51 9.99
N ILE A 17 4.68 5.31 10.88
CA ILE A 17 5.20 6.63 10.54
C ILE A 17 6.32 6.53 9.48
N ASP A 18 7.24 5.59 9.64
CA ASP A 18 8.34 5.39 8.68
C ASP A 18 7.82 4.99 7.29
N VAL A 19 6.86 4.07 7.22
CA VAL A 19 6.20 3.67 5.96
C VAL A 19 5.44 4.83 5.33
N LEU A 20 4.76 5.66 6.12
CA LEU A 20 4.06 6.85 5.63
C LEU A 20 5.01 7.88 5.03
N HIS A 21 6.19 8.09 5.63
CA HIS A 21 7.22 8.94 5.05
C HIS A 21 7.79 8.37 3.74
N ALA A 22 7.99 7.06 3.66
CA ALA A 22 8.41 6.39 2.43
C ALA A 22 7.39 6.59 1.30
N LEU A 23 6.11 6.35 1.59
CA LEU A 23 4.99 6.60 0.66
C LEU A 23 4.93 8.04 0.18
N GLY A 24 5.09 9.01 1.09
CA GLY A 24 5.13 10.43 0.75
C GLY A 24 6.26 10.77 -0.22
N SER A 25 7.39 10.06 -0.11
CA SER A 25 8.55 10.22 -1.00
C SER A 25 8.36 9.55 -2.37
N SER A 26 7.48 8.53 -2.46
CA SER A 26 7.14 7.82 -3.71
C SER A 26 5.96 8.44 -4.48
N GLY A 27 5.55 9.66 -4.11
CA GLY A 27 4.27 10.30 -4.46
C GLY A 27 3.97 10.53 -5.94
N ASP A 28 4.90 10.23 -6.85
CA ASP A 28 4.69 10.36 -8.30
C ASP A 28 3.92 9.18 -8.90
N VAL A 29 4.08 7.97 -8.34
CA VAL A 29 3.49 6.75 -8.90
C VAL A 29 2.23 6.31 -8.15
N VAL A 30 2.20 6.52 -6.82
CA VAL A 30 1.09 6.08 -5.96
C VAL A 30 -0.01 7.16 -5.93
N GLY A 31 -1.20 6.79 -6.42
CA GLY A 31 -2.37 7.68 -6.41
C GLY A 31 -3.15 7.63 -5.10
N SER A 32 -3.27 6.44 -4.50
CA SER A 32 -3.93 6.23 -3.21
C SER A 32 -3.32 5.03 -2.51
N TRP A 33 -3.34 5.03 -1.18
CA TRP A 33 -2.84 3.93 -0.38
C TRP A 33 -3.67 3.75 0.90
N ASP A 34 -3.59 2.55 1.48
CA ASP A 34 -4.19 2.19 2.77
C ASP A 34 -3.14 1.41 3.58
N LEU A 35 -3.02 1.72 4.87
CA LEU A 35 -2.04 1.11 5.76
C LEU A 35 -2.75 0.59 7.02
N THR A 36 -2.60 -0.70 7.30
CA THR A 36 -3.20 -1.32 8.47
C THR A 36 -2.18 -2.14 9.25
N GLY A 37 -2.24 -2.08 10.58
CA GLY A 37 -1.45 -2.95 11.44
C GLY A 37 -2.11 -4.31 11.60
N GLN A 38 -1.31 -5.38 11.56
CA GLN A 38 -1.68 -6.77 11.77
C GLN A 38 -0.72 -7.42 12.78
N ALA A 39 -1.09 -8.60 13.30
CA ALA A 39 -0.23 -9.36 14.21
C ALA A 39 1.13 -9.69 13.56
N ASP A 40 1.10 -9.94 12.26
CA ASP A 40 2.24 -10.33 11.45
C ASP A 40 2.97 -9.16 10.78
N GLY A 41 2.68 -7.91 11.13
CA GLY A 41 3.35 -6.73 10.57
C GLY A 41 2.39 -5.66 10.07
N LEU A 42 2.84 -4.85 9.11
CA LEU A 42 2.02 -3.82 8.48
C LEU A 42 1.60 -4.27 7.09
N VAL A 43 0.29 -4.17 6.79
CA VAL A 43 -0.26 -4.40 5.46
C VAL A 43 -0.40 -3.05 4.78
N LEU A 44 0.35 -2.87 3.70
CA LEU A 44 0.33 -1.70 2.85
C LEU A 44 -0.34 -2.04 1.53
N ARG A 45 -1.45 -1.37 1.23
CA ARG A 45 -2.14 -1.44 -0.07
C ARG A 45 -1.92 -0.15 -0.83
N MET A 46 -1.59 -0.26 -2.11
CA MET A 46 -1.29 0.87 -2.98
C MET A 46 -2.03 0.72 -4.31
N ARG A 47 -2.45 1.85 -4.86
CA ARG A 47 -2.99 1.94 -6.21
C ARG A 47 -2.22 2.99 -6.99
N SER A 48 -1.88 2.64 -8.22
CA SER A 48 -1.25 3.55 -9.17
C SER A 48 -2.14 4.77 -9.44
N ARG A 49 -1.52 5.91 -9.68
CA ARG A 49 -2.21 7.15 -10.07
C ARG A 49 -2.79 7.02 -11.48
N GLU A 50 -2.02 6.42 -12.38
CA GLU A 50 -2.32 6.29 -13.80
C GLU A 50 -3.31 5.15 -14.09
N LEU A 51 -3.94 5.25 -15.27
CA LEU A 51 -4.73 4.19 -15.88
C LEU A 51 -4.00 3.70 -17.12
N PHE A 52 -3.91 2.39 -17.27
CA PHE A 52 -3.19 1.71 -18.31
C PHE A 52 -4.14 1.14 -19.36
N ALA A 53 -3.65 0.98 -20.58
CA ALA A 53 -4.41 0.37 -21.66
C ALA A 53 -4.43 -1.17 -21.58
N SER A 54 -3.55 -1.78 -20.80
CA SER A 54 -3.45 -3.23 -20.63
C SER A 54 -3.27 -3.65 -19.17
N GLU A 55 -3.70 -4.87 -18.86
CA GLU A 55 -3.48 -5.49 -17.55
C GLU A 55 -1.97 -5.65 -17.25
N ALA A 56 -1.18 -6.02 -18.27
CA ALA A 56 0.25 -6.23 -18.13
C ALA A 56 0.99 -4.96 -17.68
N ASP A 57 0.71 -3.81 -18.29
CA ASP A 57 1.32 -2.53 -17.91
C ASP A 57 0.93 -2.11 -16.48
N ALA A 58 -0.32 -2.43 -16.09
CA ALA A 58 -0.81 -2.17 -14.75
C ALA A 58 -0.11 -3.05 -13.70
N ILE A 59 0.13 -4.33 -14.00
CA ILE A 59 0.89 -5.25 -13.14
C ILE A 59 2.34 -4.79 -13.02
N GLU A 60 2.99 -4.44 -14.13
CA GLU A 60 4.38 -3.96 -14.13
C GLU A 60 4.53 -2.72 -13.24
N THR A 61 3.58 -1.77 -13.33
CA THR A 61 3.57 -0.60 -12.46
C THR A 61 3.34 -0.98 -10.99
N ALA A 62 2.47 -1.95 -10.71
CA ALA A 62 2.25 -2.45 -9.35
C ALA A 62 3.52 -3.05 -8.74
N GLU A 63 4.29 -3.82 -9.51
CA GLU A 63 5.59 -4.36 -9.07
C GLU A 63 6.60 -3.26 -8.77
N ARG A 64 6.64 -2.21 -9.60
CA ARG A 64 7.52 -1.06 -9.38
C ARG A 64 7.17 -0.32 -8.09
N MET A 65 5.88 -0.11 -7.82
CA MET A 65 5.40 0.48 -6.55
C MET A 65 5.80 -0.39 -5.36
N ALA A 66 5.57 -1.70 -5.43
CA ALA A 66 5.91 -2.62 -4.35
C ALA A 66 7.40 -2.60 -3.98
N LYS A 67 8.28 -2.50 -4.99
CA LYS A 67 9.73 -2.41 -4.80
C LYS A 67 10.20 -1.04 -4.30
N GLY A 68 9.55 0.04 -4.73
CA GLY A 68 10.02 1.41 -4.49
C GLY A 68 9.60 2.02 -3.15
N VAL A 69 8.64 1.42 -2.45
CA VAL A 69 8.02 2.02 -1.25
C VAL A 69 8.59 1.46 0.06
N LEU A 70 9.37 0.39 0.02
CA LEU A 70 9.92 -0.23 1.23
C LEU A 70 10.98 0.70 1.88
N PRO A 71 10.75 1.21 3.11
CA PRO A 71 11.80 1.93 3.83
C PRO A 71 12.92 0.97 4.26
N GLY A 72 14.14 1.50 4.41
CA GLY A 72 15.26 0.73 4.94
C GLY A 72 15.01 0.27 6.37
N GLY A 73 15.49 -0.93 6.72
CA GLY A 73 15.27 -1.56 8.03
C GLY A 73 13.92 -2.30 8.14
N TYR A 74 13.27 -2.59 7.01
CA TYR A 74 12.05 -3.39 6.95
C TYR A 74 12.24 -4.53 5.96
N ASP A 75 11.65 -5.67 6.29
CA ASP A 75 11.62 -6.85 5.44
C ASP A 75 10.24 -7.02 4.81
N THR A 76 10.23 -7.41 3.53
CA THR A 76 9.02 -7.80 2.83
C THR A 76 8.68 -9.24 3.18
N VAL A 77 7.54 -9.46 3.84
CA VAL A 77 7.02 -10.79 4.16
C VAL A 77 6.30 -11.40 2.97
N SER A 78 5.45 -10.60 2.31
CA SER A 78 4.76 -11.01 1.09
C SER A 78 4.41 -9.80 0.23
N THR A 79 4.30 -10.04 -1.07
CA THR A 79 3.91 -9.04 -2.07
C THR A 79 2.91 -9.67 -3.03
N THR A 80 1.81 -8.99 -3.29
CA THR A 80 0.83 -9.34 -4.33
C THR A 80 0.62 -8.14 -5.23
N THR A 81 0.70 -8.35 -6.55
CA THR A 81 0.49 -7.32 -7.57
C THR A 81 -0.59 -7.77 -8.54
N SER A 82 -1.42 -6.83 -9.00
CA SER A 82 -2.51 -7.11 -9.93
C SER A 82 -2.89 -5.87 -10.75
N GLY A 83 -3.45 -6.10 -11.93
CA GLY A 83 -4.20 -5.09 -12.67
C GLY A 83 -5.69 -5.21 -12.35
N ARG A 84 -6.36 -4.09 -12.11
CA ARG A 84 -7.82 -4.06 -11.92
C ARG A 84 -8.48 -3.22 -13.00
N SER A 85 -9.42 -3.81 -13.73
CA SER A 85 -10.21 -3.09 -14.73
C SER A 85 -11.14 -2.06 -14.08
N GLU A 86 -11.17 -0.86 -14.65
CA GLU A 86 -11.99 0.29 -14.24
C GLU A 86 -12.84 0.75 -15.45
N GLY A 87 -14.17 0.51 -15.37
CA GLY A 87 -15.16 1.00 -16.34
C GLY A 87 -15.62 -0.01 -17.40
N SER A 88 -16.72 0.31 -18.11
CA SER A 88 -17.40 -0.59 -19.06
C SER A 88 -17.18 -0.27 -20.55
N SER A 89 -16.66 0.91 -20.90
CA SER A 89 -16.62 1.39 -22.30
C SER A 89 -15.23 1.42 -22.94
N SER A 90 -14.17 1.43 -22.13
CA SER A 90 -12.79 1.17 -22.53
C SER A 90 -12.13 0.47 -21.36
N GLU A 91 -11.76 -0.81 -21.50
CA GLU A 91 -11.07 -1.55 -20.44
C GLU A 91 -9.76 -0.85 -20.13
N ARG A 92 -9.77 -0.02 -19.08
CA ARG A 92 -8.59 0.62 -18.54
C ARG A 92 -8.24 -0.07 -17.26
N TRP A 93 -6.96 -0.32 -17.08
CA TRP A 93 -6.45 -1.08 -15.97
C TRP A 93 -5.76 -0.16 -14.97
N ARG A 94 -5.94 -0.42 -13.68
CA ARG A 94 -5.21 0.26 -12.61
C ARG A 94 -4.31 -0.74 -11.92
N GLY A 95 -3.03 -0.42 -11.79
CA GLY A 95 -2.08 -1.23 -11.04
C GLY A 95 -2.35 -1.15 -9.54
N VAL A 96 -2.40 -2.31 -8.87
CA VAL A 96 -2.66 -2.46 -7.43
C VAL A 96 -1.59 -3.37 -6.83
N ALA A 97 -0.97 -2.91 -5.74
CA ALA A 97 0.00 -3.67 -4.97
C ALA A 97 -0.43 -3.80 -3.51
N GLU A 98 -0.27 -4.98 -2.93
CA GLU A 98 -0.38 -5.23 -1.50
C GLU A 98 0.95 -5.81 -1.00
N VAL A 99 1.53 -5.20 0.03
CA VAL A 99 2.80 -5.59 0.62
C VAL A 99 2.62 -5.76 2.12
N VAL A 100 3.07 -6.89 2.65
CA VAL A 100 3.15 -7.13 4.09
C VAL A 100 4.59 -6.93 4.53
N VAL A 101 4.83 -6.03 5.47
CA VAL A 101 6.18 -5.68 5.94
C VAL A 101 6.34 -5.88 7.44
N ARG A 102 7.54 -6.24 7.85
CA ARG A 102 7.98 -6.30 9.26
C ARG A 102 9.19 -5.41 9.45
N ALA A 103 9.37 -4.89 10.67
CA ALA A 103 10.65 -4.29 11.01
C ALA A 103 11.72 -5.39 10.99
N GLY A 104 12.85 -5.13 10.35
CA GLY A 104 14.02 -6.01 10.41
C GLY A 104 14.62 -5.97 11.82
N ASP A 105 15.16 -7.11 12.25
CA ASP A 105 15.85 -7.27 13.54
C ASP A 105 17.22 -6.57 13.58
#